data_AF-A0A952JC06-F1
#
_entry.id   AF-A0A952JC06-F1
#
_cell.length_a   1.000
_cell.length_b   1.000
_cell.length_c   1.000
_cell.angle_alpha   90.00
_cell.angle_beta   90.00
_cell.angle_gamma   90.00
#
_symmetry.space_group_name_H-M   'P 1'
#
loop_
_entity.id
_entity.type
_entity.pdbx_description
1 polymer ?
#
loop_
_entity_poly.entity_id
_entity_poly.type
_entity_poly.pdbx_seq_one_letter_code
_entity_poly.pdbx_strand_id
1 'polypeptide(L)'
;MNKLSIKLKWQVLRTRLYLEKIYWKNFRTAAVLLILLVGSLLACYNLWGAENIWYALAAANGNALHFCELNRIDALIKQPSNTWSNLAYIPVGLAIVSLGFADLRQGMERRKCENFLVRYPIFSIIFGFSTLYVGLGSFLYHASLTSYFQKHDQMGMYALVLTILAFSVYRIFPTIKLFGKWRSFHSIGLVLAGIFFVYIFAEWSKININTLFPILIISVFALHIYYEIFIKKSVAFSKYMLGGFACLAMGYIIWMLDRSHVVCSPESWFQGHAVWHILTAASALLVYMYYRTDTAPVPEKLNNKV
;
A
#
# COMPACT_ATOMS: atom_id res chain seq x y z
N MET A 1 8.39 -0.32 35.01
CA MET A 1 8.46 0.67 33.91
C MET A 1 7.47 1.80 34.18
N ASN A 2 7.95 3.03 34.39
CA ASN A 2 7.17 4.12 34.98
C ASN A 2 6.18 4.73 33.97
N LYS A 3 4.90 4.92 34.33
CA LYS A 3 3.82 5.43 33.43
C LYS A 3 4.18 6.75 32.74
N LEU A 4 4.95 7.61 33.41
CA LEU A 4 5.45 8.88 32.87
C LEU A 4 6.33 8.69 31.62
N SER A 5 7.12 7.62 31.58
CA SER A 5 7.98 7.31 30.42
C SER A 5 7.19 6.87 29.18
N ILE A 6 6.06 6.18 29.37
CA ILE A 6 5.22 5.70 28.27
C ILE A 6 4.47 6.87 27.64
N LYS A 7 3.89 7.76 28.46
CA LYS A 7 3.19 8.96 27.98
C LYS A 7 4.13 9.86 27.17
N LEU A 8 5.35 10.07 27.65
CA LEU A 8 6.36 10.86 26.95
C LEU A 8 6.78 10.22 25.61
N LYS A 9 7.07 8.91 25.59
CA LYS A 9 7.39 8.18 24.35
C LYS A 9 6.26 8.29 23.33
N TRP A 10 5.01 8.21 23.78
CA TRP A 10 3.84 8.30 22.92
C TRP A 10 3.63 9.73 22.37
N GLN A 11 3.87 10.75 23.18
CA GLN A 11 3.88 12.15 22.72
C GLN A 11 4.96 12.39 21.66
N VAL A 12 6.20 11.98 21.93
CA VAL A 12 7.31 12.10 20.96
C VAL A 12 6.98 11.39 19.65
N LEU A 13 6.40 10.19 19.72
CA LEU A 13 5.97 9.45 18.54
C LEU A 13 4.91 10.21 17.74
N ARG A 14 3.90 10.77 18.43
CA ARG A 14 2.85 11.57 17.77
C ARG A 14 3.41 12.81 17.09
N THR A 15 4.34 13.51 17.73
CA THR A 15 5.00 14.68 17.13
C THR A 15 5.78 14.27 15.89
N ARG A 16 6.59 13.20 15.95
CA ARG A 16 7.38 12.71 14.81
C ARG A 16 6.56 12.25 13.61
N LEU A 17 5.32 11.82 13.84
CA LEU A 17 4.40 11.36 12.79
C LEU A 17 3.37 12.43 12.39
N TYR A 18 3.50 13.65 12.93
CA TYR A 18 2.57 14.76 12.72
C TYR A 18 1.11 14.40 13.08
N LEU A 19 0.93 13.66 14.17
CA LEU A 19 -0.37 13.17 14.66
C LEU A 19 -0.98 14.04 15.76
N GLU A 20 -0.38 15.18 16.10
CA GLU A 20 -0.83 16.04 17.21
C GLU A 20 -2.22 16.61 16.96
N LYS A 21 -2.47 17.04 15.71
CA LYS A 21 -3.76 17.58 15.23
C LYS A 21 -4.69 16.48 14.69
N ILE A 22 -4.29 15.21 14.81
CA ILE A 22 -5.07 14.05 14.37
C ILE A 22 -5.79 13.46 15.58
N TYR A 23 -7.10 13.27 15.44
CA TYR A 23 -7.98 12.81 16.51
C TYR A 23 -8.67 11.50 16.14
N TRP A 24 -9.13 10.75 17.14
CA TRP A 24 -9.87 9.50 16.91
C TRP A 24 -11.09 9.67 15.99
N LYS A 25 -11.75 10.83 16.04
CA LYS A 25 -12.89 11.16 15.15
C LYS A 25 -12.53 11.07 13.66
N ASN A 26 -11.26 11.26 13.29
CA ASN A 26 -10.80 11.12 11.91
C ASN A 26 -10.87 9.67 11.41
N PHE A 27 -10.85 8.68 12.31
CA PHE A 27 -10.87 7.25 11.98
C PHE A 27 -12.24 6.58 12.23
N ARG A 28 -13.20 7.29 12.84
CA ARG A 28 -14.52 6.72 13.17
C ARG A 28 -15.24 6.16 11.94
N THR A 29 -15.30 6.93 10.86
CA THR A 29 -15.95 6.47 9.61
C THR A 29 -15.26 5.24 9.04
N ALA A 30 -13.92 5.23 9.02
CA ALA A 30 -13.14 4.07 8.60
C ALA A 30 -13.43 2.82 9.45
N ALA A 31 -13.49 2.96 10.77
CA ALA A 31 -13.78 1.84 11.68
C ALA A 31 -15.19 1.27 11.43
N VAL A 32 -16.20 2.14 11.27
CA VAL A 32 -17.57 1.71 10.96
C VAL A 32 -17.63 1.00 9.61
N LEU A 33 -17.01 1.57 8.57
CA LEU A 33 -16.96 0.95 7.25
C LEU A 33 -16.27 -0.42 7.27
N LEU A 34 -15.18 -0.56 8.03
CA LEU A 34 -14.49 -1.83 8.19
C LEU A 34 -15.38 -2.88 8.86
N ILE A 35 -16.08 -2.52 9.95
CA ILE A 35 -16.98 -3.43 10.67
C ILE A 35 -18.13 -3.86 9.76
N LEU A 36 -18.76 -2.92 9.06
CA LEU A 36 -19.86 -3.21 8.14
C LEU A 36 -19.40 -4.10 6.99
N LEU A 37 -18.24 -3.80 6.39
CA LEU A 37 -17.66 -4.61 5.32
C LEU A 37 -17.41 -6.03 5.80
N VAL A 38 -16.66 -6.22 6.90
CA VAL A 38 -16.34 -7.55 7.42
C VAL A 38 -17.60 -8.31 7.81
N GLY A 39 -18.55 -7.66 8.49
CA GLY A 39 -19.84 -8.26 8.82
C GLY A 39 -20.62 -8.71 7.58
N SER A 40 -20.67 -7.88 6.54
CA SER A 40 -21.36 -8.21 5.28
C SER A 40 -20.69 -9.36 4.53
N LEU A 41 -19.36 -9.41 4.50
CA LEU A 41 -18.61 -10.50 3.86
C LEU A 41 -18.81 -11.81 4.61
N LEU A 42 -18.78 -11.79 5.94
CA LEU A 42 -19.06 -12.98 6.76
C LEU A 42 -20.50 -13.45 6.59
N ALA A 43 -21.48 -12.54 6.54
CA ALA A 43 -22.87 -12.89 6.26
C ALA A 43 -23.01 -13.53 4.87
N CYS A 44 -22.42 -12.92 3.85
CA CYS A 44 -22.39 -13.42 2.47
C CYS A 44 -21.78 -14.84 2.40
N TYR A 45 -20.64 -15.06 3.06
CA TYR A 45 -19.98 -16.36 3.10
C TYR A 45 -20.82 -17.43 3.83
N ASN A 46 -21.49 -17.08 4.92
CA ASN A 46 -22.36 -18.03 5.63
C ASN A 46 -23.62 -18.38 4.85
N LEU A 47 -24.17 -17.45 4.07
CA LEU A 47 -25.40 -17.65 3.31
C LEU A 47 -25.17 -18.37 1.98
N TRP A 48 -24.06 -18.06 1.30
CA TRP A 48 -23.80 -18.50 -0.08
C TRP A 48 -22.46 -19.19 -0.27
N GLY A 49 -21.76 -19.58 0.80
CA GLY A 49 -20.40 -20.13 0.74
C GLY A 49 -20.23 -21.35 -0.17
N ALA A 50 -21.28 -22.17 -0.28
CA ALA A 50 -21.31 -23.37 -1.13
C ALA A 50 -21.61 -23.09 -2.61
N GLU A 51 -22.00 -21.85 -2.96
CA GLU A 51 -22.43 -21.50 -4.31
C GLU A 51 -21.26 -20.98 -5.15
N ASN A 52 -21.07 -21.52 -6.35
CA ASN A 52 -20.14 -20.92 -7.31
C ASN A 52 -20.85 -19.85 -8.13
N ILE A 53 -20.64 -18.58 -7.79
CA ILE A 53 -21.19 -17.44 -8.56
C ILE A 53 -20.26 -16.97 -9.70
N TRP A 54 -19.08 -17.57 -9.83
CA TRP A 54 -18.02 -17.11 -10.74
C TRP A 54 -18.00 -17.84 -12.08
N TYR A 55 -18.92 -18.79 -12.31
CA TYR A 55 -18.94 -19.71 -13.46
C TYR A 55 -18.93 -19.01 -14.83
N ALA A 56 -19.46 -17.80 -14.92
CA ALA A 56 -19.53 -17.04 -16.17
C ALA A 56 -18.21 -16.33 -16.55
N LEU A 57 -17.25 -16.24 -15.62
CA LEU A 57 -15.98 -15.54 -15.84
C LEU A 57 -14.88 -16.52 -16.25
N ALA A 58 -14.01 -16.07 -17.16
CA ALA A 58 -12.85 -16.85 -17.59
C ALA A 58 -11.90 -17.13 -16.41
N ALA A 59 -11.45 -18.39 -16.29
CA ALA A 59 -10.50 -18.81 -15.27
C ALA A 59 -9.18 -18.04 -15.38
N ALA A 60 -8.56 -17.79 -14.23
CA ALA A 60 -7.22 -17.24 -14.15
C ALA A 60 -6.18 -18.23 -14.69
N ASN A 61 -5.03 -17.73 -15.13
CA ASN A 61 -3.92 -18.55 -15.64
C ASN A 61 -2.64 -18.35 -14.81
N GLY A 62 -1.65 -19.21 -15.06
CA GLY A 62 -0.34 -19.13 -14.42
C GLY A 62 -0.43 -19.22 -12.90
N ASN A 63 0.04 -18.18 -12.21
CA ASN A 63 0.26 -18.15 -10.77
C ASN A 63 -0.93 -18.60 -9.90
N ALA A 64 -2.17 -18.40 -10.37
CA ALA A 64 -3.39 -18.64 -9.60
C ALA A 64 -3.54 -20.07 -9.08
N LEU A 65 -3.08 -21.04 -9.87
CA LEU A 65 -3.29 -22.47 -9.61
C LEU A 65 -2.09 -23.15 -8.98
N HIS A 66 -0.99 -22.42 -8.76
CA HIS A 66 0.29 -22.95 -8.27
C HIS A 66 0.57 -22.60 -6.81
N PHE A 67 -0.35 -21.93 -6.12
CA PHE A 67 -0.23 -21.74 -4.67
C PHE A 67 -0.55 -23.04 -3.95
N CYS A 68 -0.05 -23.16 -2.71
CA CYS A 68 -0.25 -24.38 -1.93
C CYS A 68 -1.73 -24.65 -1.59
N GLU A 69 -2.50 -23.59 -1.30
CA GLU A 69 -3.87 -23.70 -0.83
C GLU A 69 -4.77 -24.45 -1.82
N LEU A 70 -5.55 -25.41 -1.29
CA LEU A 70 -6.50 -26.19 -2.08
C LEU A 70 -7.55 -25.29 -2.76
N ASN A 71 -7.66 -25.42 -4.08
CA ASN A 71 -8.63 -24.70 -4.90
C ASN A 71 -10.02 -25.36 -4.83
N ARG A 72 -10.96 -24.74 -4.11
CA ARG A 72 -12.36 -25.17 -3.99
C ARG A 72 -13.18 -24.61 -5.16
N ILE A 73 -13.02 -25.17 -6.35
CA ILE A 73 -13.54 -24.59 -7.61
C ILE A 73 -15.07 -24.37 -7.61
N ASP A 74 -15.81 -25.22 -6.90
CA ASP A 74 -17.28 -25.15 -6.82
C ASP A 74 -17.80 -24.27 -5.69
N ALA A 75 -16.93 -23.66 -4.89
CA ALA A 75 -17.32 -22.79 -3.77
C ALA A 75 -17.30 -21.30 -4.15
N LEU A 76 -17.98 -20.49 -3.33
CA LEU A 76 -17.96 -19.02 -3.47
C LEU A 76 -16.57 -18.44 -3.25
N ILE A 77 -15.81 -19.02 -2.33
CA ILE A 77 -14.42 -18.63 -2.06
C ILE A 77 -13.54 -19.83 -2.36
N LYS A 78 -12.81 -19.74 -3.46
CA LYS A 78 -11.96 -20.83 -3.95
C LYS A 78 -10.73 -21.06 -3.08
N GLN A 79 -10.13 -20.00 -2.55
CA GLN A 79 -8.99 -20.04 -1.63
C GLN A 79 -9.27 -19.21 -0.35
N PRO A 80 -9.97 -19.76 0.66
CA PRO A 80 -10.34 -19.07 1.90
C PRO A 80 -9.19 -18.35 2.61
N SER A 81 -8.07 -19.00 2.88
CA SER A 81 -6.98 -18.39 3.64
C SER A 81 -6.33 -17.23 2.87
N ASN A 82 -6.06 -17.42 1.58
CA ASN A 82 -5.55 -16.37 0.72
C ASN A 82 -6.56 -15.23 0.53
N THR A 83 -7.86 -15.53 0.50
CA THR A 83 -8.92 -14.52 0.39
C THR A 83 -9.02 -13.68 1.65
N TRP A 84 -9.20 -14.31 2.82
CA TRP A 84 -9.45 -13.57 4.07
C TRP A 84 -8.22 -12.82 4.59
N SER A 85 -7.01 -13.31 4.32
CA SER A 85 -5.77 -12.61 4.68
C SER A 85 -5.62 -11.23 4.01
N ASN A 86 -6.26 -11.01 2.85
CA ASN A 86 -6.30 -9.71 2.18
C ASN A 86 -7.06 -8.63 2.96
N LEU A 87 -7.86 -9.01 3.96
CA LEU A 87 -8.47 -8.04 4.88
C LEU A 87 -7.41 -7.23 5.65
N ALA A 88 -6.16 -7.70 5.76
CA ALA A 88 -5.07 -6.96 6.40
C ALA A 88 -4.78 -5.61 5.72
N TYR A 89 -4.99 -5.49 4.41
CA TYR A 89 -4.79 -4.22 3.67
C TYR A 89 -5.87 -3.19 3.97
N ILE A 90 -7.09 -3.61 4.31
CA ILE A 90 -8.24 -2.72 4.49
C ILE A 90 -8.05 -1.73 5.65
N PRO A 91 -7.74 -2.13 6.90
CA PRO A 91 -7.49 -1.18 7.98
C PRO A 91 -6.27 -0.29 7.69
N VAL A 92 -5.23 -0.82 7.03
CA VAL A 92 -4.05 -0.05 6.64
C VAL A 92 -4.43 1.07 5.66
N GLY A 93 -5.08 0.71 4.55
CA GLY A 93 -5.49 1.66 3.53
C GLY A 93 -6.48 2.70 4.08
N LEU A 94 -7.48 2.28 4.85
CA LEU A 94 -8.44 3.19 5.49
C LEU A 94 -7.77 4.15 6.48
N ALA A 95 -6.79 3.69 7.27
CA ALA A 95 -6.03 4.53 8.19
C ALA A 95 -5.23 5.59 7.42
N ILE A 96 -4.54 5.19 6.35
CA ILE A 96 -3.74 6.07 5.50
C ILE A 96 -4.62 7.13 4.80
N VAL A 97 -5.77 6.73 4.26
CA VAL A 97 -6.76 7.65 3.65
C VAL A 97 -7.28 8.64 4.70
N SER A 98 -7.66 8.14 5.88
CA SER A 98 -8.17 8.98 6.99
C SER A 98 -7.14 10.03 7.41
N LEU A 99 -5.87 9.62 7.47
CA LEU A 99 -4.72 10.48 7.74
C LEU A 99 -4.53 11.56 6.66
N GLY A 100 -4.59 11.18 5.37
CA GLY A 100 -4.49 12.12 4.26
C GLY A 100 -5.63 13.17 4.26
N PHE A 101 -6.87 12.75 4.49
CA PHE A 101 -7.99 13.69 4.60
C PHE A 101 -7.90 14.57 5.84
N ALA A 102 -7.41 14.04 6.96
CA ALA A 102 -7.19 14.82 8.17
C ALA A 102 -6.16 15.94 7.94
N ASP A 103 -5.08 15.66 7.20
CA ASP A 103 -4.09 16.68 6.84
C ASP A 103 -4.66 17.72 5.87
N LEU A 104 -5.50 17.33 4.90
CA LEU A 104 -6.20 18.28 4.02
C LEU A 104 -7.07 19.27 4.80
N ARG A 105 -7.75 18.81 5.85
CA ARG A 105 -8.60 19.65 6.72
C ARG A 105 -7.81 20.69 7.52
N GLN A 106 -6.49 20.56 7.64
CA GLN A 106 -5.65 21.56 8.30
C GLN A 106 -5.44 22.84 7.45
N GLY A 107 -6.00 22.91 6.23
CA GLY A 107 -5.95 24.13 5.42
C GLY A 107 -4.52 24.56 5.10
N MET A 108 -4.27 25.87 5.04
CA MET A 108 -2.97 26.43 4.68
C MET A 108 -1.86 26.13 5.70
N GLU A 109 -2.20 25.81 6.95
CA GLU A 109 -1.21 25.49 7.99
C GLU A 109 -0.34 24.28 7.63
N ARG A 110 -0.89 23.30 6.90
CA ARG A 110 -0.12 22.14 6.43
C ARG A 110 1.03 22.54 5.50
N ARG A 111 0.93 23.70 4.82
CA ARG A 111 1.97 24.20 3.92
C ARG A 111 3.21 24.71 4.66
N LYS A 112 3.12 24.95 5.96
CA LYS A 112 4.28 25.30 6.81
C LYS A 112 5.06 24.06 7.25
N CYS A 113 4.47 22.87 7.14
CA CYS A 113 5.12 21.62 7.53
C CYS A 113 6.32 21.30 6.62
N GLU A 114 7.38 20.77 7.21
CA GLU A 114 8.57 20.30 6.49
C GLU A 114 8.34 18.94 5.83
N ASN A 115 7.46 18.11 6.41
CA ASN A 115 7.15 16.81 5.84
C ASN A 115 6.33 16.93 4.54
N PHE A 116 6.89 16.44 3.43
CA PHE A 116 6.25 16.50 2.11
C PHE A 116 4.89 15.79 2.06
N LEU A 117 4.70 14.72 2.82
CA LEU A 117 3.47 13.93 2.81
C LEU A 117 2.32 14.70 3.49
N VAL A 118 2.61 15.42 4.59
CA VAL A 118 1.65 16.31 5.25
C VAL A 118 1.42 17.58 4.43
N ARG A 119 2.48 18.12 3.80
CA ARG A 119 2.37 19.31 2.93
C ARG A 119 1.52 19.03 1.69
N TYR A 120 1.62 17.83 1.12
CA TYR A 120 0.89 17.36 -0.06
C TYR A 120 0.12 16.06 0.22
N PRO A 121 -1.00 16.12 0.98
CA PRO A 121 -1.71 14.92 1.45
C PRO A 121 -2.32 14.06 0.35
N ILE A 122 -2.40 14.56 -0.89
CA ILE A 122 -2.86 13.79 -2.04
C ILE A 122 -2.05 12.50 -2.23
N PHE A 123 -0.74 12.51 -1.92
CA PHE A 123 0.08 11.31 -1.93
C PHE A 123 -0.38 10.30 -0.87
N SER A 124 -0.74 10.74 0.33
CA SER A 124 -1.32 9.84 1.34
C SER A 124 -2.64 9.26 0.86
N ILE A 125 -3.52 10.08 0.28
CA ILE A 125 -4.84 9.65 -0.17
C ILE A 125 -4.71 8.60 -1.28
N ILE A 126 -3.90 8.86 -2.30
CA ILE A 126 -3.66 7.90 -3.39
C ILE A 126 -2.96 6.65 -2.85
N PHE A 127 -1.98 6.78 -1.94
CA PHE A 127 -1.31 5.62 -1.34
C PHE A 127 -2.35 4.73 -0.64
N GLY A 128 -3.18 5.31 0.21
CA GLY A 128 -4.19 4.57 0.95
C GLY A 128 -5.22 3.91 0.05
N PHE A 129 -5.72 4.60 -0.98
CA PHE A 129 -6.62 4.00 -1.97
C PHE A 129 -5.94 2.91 -2.80
N SER A 130 -4.68 3.07 -3.17
CA SER A 130 -3.89 2.01 -3.83
C SER A 130 -3.72 0.79 -2.93
N THR A 131 -3.49 0.98 -1.62
CA THR A 131 -3.45 -0.13 -0.65
C THR A 131 -4.81 -0.84 -0.54
N LEU A 132 -5.92 -0.09 -0.50
CA LEU A 132 -7.26 -0.67 -0.54
C LEU A 132 -7.50 -1.45 -1.84
N TYR A 133 -7.01 -0.94 -2.96
CA TYR A 133 -7.15 -1.57 -4.26
C TYR A 133 -6.38 -2.90 -4.36
N VAL A 134 -5.16 -2.98 -3.80
CA VAL A 134 -4.44 -4.25 -3.61
C VAL A 134 -5.32 -5.24 -2.85
N GLY A 135 -5.78 -4.86 -1.65
CA GLY A 135 -6.56 -5.75 -0.80
C GLY A 135 -7.85 -6.23 -1.46
N LEU A 136 -8.62 -5.34 -2.10
CA LEU A 136 -9.87 -5.70 -2.75
C LEU A 136 -9.65 -6.53 -4.02
N GLY A 137 -8.70 -6.14 -4.86
CA GLY A 137 -8.37 -6.87 -6.08
C GLY A 137 -7.90 -8.29 -5.77
N SER A 138 -7.00 -8.43 -4.80
CA SER A 138 -6.46 -9.70 -4.35
C SER A 138 -7.49 -10.57 -3.63
N PHE A 139 -8.33 -9.99 -2.77
CA PHE A 139 -9.46 -10.69 -2.15
C PHE A 139 -10.37 -11.32 -3.21
N LEU A 140 -10.80 -10.54 -4.21
CA LEU A 140 -11.70 -11.02 -5.26
C LEU A 140 -11.01 -12.01 -6.19
N TYR A 141 -9.71 -11.85 -6.41
CA TYR A 141 -8.92 -12.81 -7.18
C TYR A 141 -8.85 -14.17 -6.50
N HIS A 142 -8.51 -14.24 -5.22
CA HIS A 142 -8.46 -15.52 -4.48
C HIS A 142 -9.85 -16.11 -4.22
N ALA A 143 -10.88 -15.27 -4.09
CA ALA A 143 -12.26 -15.74 -3.98
C ALA A 143 -12.73 -16.41 -5.27
N SER A 144 -12.36 -15.85 -6.43
CA SER A 144 -12.94 -16.24 -7.73
C SER A 144 -12.02 -17.08 -8.61
N LEU A 145 -10.70 -16.99 -8.47
CA LEU A 145 -9.66 -17.49 -9.39
C LEU A 145 -10.00 -17.21 -10.87
N THR A 146 -10.43 -15.98 -11.17
CA THR A 146 -10.77 -15.54 -12.55
C THR A 146 -9.73 -14.58 -13.10
N SER A 147 -9.55 -14.58 -14.43
CA SER A 147 -8.62 -13.70 -15.13
C SER A 147 -8.97 -12.22 -14.96
N TYR A 148 -10.27 -11.90 -14.89
CA TYR A 148 -10.74 -10.54 -14.63
C TYR A 148 -10.22 -10.00 -13.28
N PHE A 149 -10.38 -10.77 -12.21
CA PHE A 149 -9.89 -10.36 -10.90
C PHE A 149 -8.37 -10.53 -10.75
N GLN A 150 -7.74 -11.45 -11.48
CA GLN A 150 -6.28 -11.56 -11.59
C GLN A 150 -5.67 -10.25 -12.12
N LYS A 151 -6.29 -9.65 -13.14
CA LYS A 151 -5.89 -8.31 -13.61
C LYS A 151 -5.97 -7.28 -12.48
N HIS A 152 -7.07 -7.24 -11.74
CA HIS A 152 -7.25 -6.25 -10.67
C HIS A 152 -6.32 -6.45 -9.46
N ASP A 153 -6.03 -7.69 -9.07
CA ASP A 153 -5.00 -8.02 -8.07
C ASP A 153 -3.64 -7.41 -8.45
N GLN A 154 -3.17 -7.72 -9.65
CA GLN A 154 -1.88 -7.24 -10.16
C GLN A 154 -1.89 -5.72 -10.37
N MET A 155 -2.99 -5.16 -10.86
CA MET A 155 -3.10 -3.71 -11.04
C MET A 155 -3.15 -2.96 -9.71
N GLY A 156 -3.70 -3.56 -8.65
CA GLY A 156 -3.56 -3.03 -7.30
C GLY A 156 -2.10 -2.90 -6.89
N MET A 157 -1.30 -3.96 -7.12
CA MET A 157 0.13 -3.96 -6.83
C MET A 157 0.87 -2.85 -7.58
N TYR A 158 0.58 -2.68 -8.88
CA TYR A 158 1.14 -1.59 -9.69
C TYR A 158 0.72 -0.21 -9.18
N ALA A 159 -0.56 0.00 -8.84
CA ALA A 159 -1.04 1.27 -8.31
C ALA A 159 -0.26 1.69 -7.05
N LEU A 160 -0.05 0.74 -6.14
CA LEU A 160 0.67 0.99 -4.89
C LEU A 160 2.13 1.33 -5.14
N VAL A 161 2.87 0.50 -5.89
CA VAL A 161 4.30 0.74 -6.14
C VAL A 161 4.54 2.01 -6.95
N LEU A 162 3.68 2.32 -7.93
CA LEU A 162 3.78 3.56 -8.69
C LEU A 162 3.50 4.79 -7.85
N THR A 163 2.62 4.70 -6.85
CA THR A 163 2.38 5.80 -5.90
C THR A 163 3.62 6.06 -5.05
N ILE A 164 4.24 4.99 -4.55
CA ILE A 164 5.50 5.03 -3.79
C ILE A 164 6.63 5.61 -4.64
N LEU A 165 6.72 5.19 -5.91
CA LEU A 165 7.71 5.67 -6.86
C LEU A 165 7.51 7.16 -7.19
N ALA A 166 6.27 7.56 -7.50
CA ALA A 166 5.92 8.95 -7.78
C ALA A 166 6.24 9.86 -6.59
N PHE A 167 5.94 9.42 -5.37
CA PHE A 167 6.31 10.16 -4.16
C PHE A 167 7.84 10.20 -3.95
N SER A 168 8.55 9.10 -4.22
CA SER A 168 10.01 9.06 -4.11
C SER A 168 10.69 10.01 -5.08
N VAL A 169 10.25 10.04 -6.34
CA VAL A 169 10.71 11.02 -7.35
C VAL A 169 10.35 12.44 -6.91
N TYR A 170 9.13 12.66 -6.41
CA TYR A 170 8.71 13.98 -5.95
C TYR A 170 9.59 14.52 -4.81
N ARG A 171 9.98 13.70 -3.84
CA ARG A 171 10.86 14.14 -2.75
C ARG A 171 12.26 14.53 -3.24
N ILE A 172 12.74 13.93 -4.33
CA ILE A 172 14.03 14.28 -4.96
C ILE A 172 13.89 15.55 -5.81
N PHE A 173 12.80 15.65 -6.58
CA PHE A 173 12.52 16.76 -7.48
C PHE A 173 11.19 17.46 -7.12
N PRO A 174 11.13 18.16 -5.96
CA PRO A 174 9.85 18.69 -5.46
C PRO A 174 9.36 19.93 -6.23
N THR A 175 10.23 20.55 -7.03
CA THR A 175 9.93 21.77 -7.79
C THR A 175 10.32 21.66 -9.25
N ILE A 176 9.55 22.29 -10.12
CA ILE A 176 9.83 22.45 -11.56
C ILE A 176 9.69 23.92 -11.94
N LYS A 177 10.51 24.40 -12.89
CA LYS A 177 10.42 25.76 -13.44
C LYS A 177 9.58 25.73 -14.71
N LEU A 178 8.41 26.37 -14.69
CA LEU A 178 7.48 26.46 -15.82
C LEU A 178 7.18 27.92 -16.11
N PHE A 179 7.33 28.34 -17.37
CA PHE A 179 7.11 29.74 -17.79
C PHE A 179 7.82 30.75 -16.87
N GLY A 180 9.10 30.48 -16.55
CA GLY A 180 9.90 31.31 -15.67
C GLY A 180 9.60 31.21 -14.17
N LYS A 181 8.48 30.59 -13.75
CA LYS A 181 8.05 30.50 -12.35
C LYS A 181 8.25 29.11 -11.77
N TRP A 182 8.76 29.02 -10.54
CA TRP A 182 8.84 27.76 -9.81
C TRP A 182 7.45 27.32 -9.31
N ARG A 183 7.12 26.06 -9.57
CA ARG A 183 5.89 25.40 -9.12
C ARG A 183 6.24 24.06 -8.50
N SER A 184 5.38 23.57 -7.62
CA SER A 184 5.53 22.20 -7.11
C SER A 184 5.29 21.20 -8.22
N PHE A 185 6.13 20.17 -8.29
CA PHE A 185 6.06 19.12 -9.31
C PHE A 185 4.97 18.06 -9.04
N HIS A 186 4.38 18.03 -7.82
CA HIS A 186 3.50 16.94 -7.38
C HIS A 186 2.38 16.59 -8.36
N SER A 187 1.62 17.58 -8.86
CA SER A 187 0.48 17.32 -9.74
C SER A 187 0.93 16.72 -11.09
N ILE A 188 2.02 17.25 -11.66
CA ILE A 188 2.56 16.75 -12.93
C ILE A 188 3.11 15.34 -12.75
N GLY A 189 3.90 15.11 -11.69
CA GLY A 189 4.42 13.78 -11.37
C GLY A 189 3.32 12.74 -11.18
N LEU A 190 2.23 13.11 -10.50
CA LEU A 190 1.06 12.24 -10.33
C LEU A 190 0.31 11.98 -11.64
N VAL A 191 0.17 12.97 -12.51
CA VAL A 191 -0.44 12.78 -13.84
C VAL A 191 0.40 11.84 -14.69
N LEU A 192 1.73 12.00 -14.70
CA LEU A 192 2.63 11.10 -15.43
C LEU A 192 2.57 9.66 -14.89
N ALA A 193 2.55 9.50 -13.56
CA ALA A 193 2.36 8.20 -12.94
C ALA A 193 0.99 7.57 -13.29
N GLY A 194 -0.06 8.39 -13.35
CA GLY A 194 -1.40 7.97 -13.77
C GLY A 194 -1.47 7.52 -15.23
N ILE A 195 -0.83 8.26 -16.15
CA ILE A 195 -0.73 7.87 -17.56
C ILE A 195 0.02 6.53 -17.68
N PHE A 196 1.13 6.37 -16.96
CA PHE A 196 1.88 5.12 -16.98
C PHE A 196 1.07 3.95 -16.40
N PHE A 197 0.31 4.18 -15.32
CA PHE A 197 -0.61 3.19 -14.77
C PHE A 197 -1.69 2.79 -15.78
N VAL A 198 -2.30 3.75 -16.49
CA VAL A 198 -3.30 3.47 -17.53
C VAL A 198 -2.69 2.68 -18.69
N TYR A 199 -1.47 3.00 -19.10
CA TYR A 199 -0.74 2.22 -20.10
C TYR A 199 -0.54 0.76 -19.66
N ILE A 200 -0.07 0.53 -18.43
CA ILE A 200 0.08 -0.83 -17.88
C ILE A 200 -1.26 -1.54 -17.82
N PHE A 201 -2.34 -0.84 -17.43
CA PHE A 201 -3.67 -1.41 -17.38
C PHE A 201 -4.21 -1.82 -18.77
N ALA A 202 -3.94 -1.02 -19.79
CA ALA A 202 -4.34 -1.30 -21.18
C ALA A 202 -3.53 -2.46 -21.77
N GLU A 203 -2.22 -2.49 -21.51
CA GLU A 203 -1.28 -3.49 -22.05
C GLU A 203 -1.05 -4.68 -21.11
N TRP A 204 -1.92 -4.87 -20.11
CA TRP A 204 -1.76 -5.86 -19.03
C TRP A 204 -1.41 -7.27 -19.55
N SER A 205 -2.09 -7.73 -20.61
CA SER A 205 -1.86 -9.08 -21.17
C SER A 205 -0.49 -9.27 -21.81
N LYS A 206 0.20 -8.19 -22.19
CA LYS A 206 1.53 -8.22 -22.81
C LYS A 206 2.66 -8.03 -21.79
N ILE A 207 2.34 -7.53 -20.60
CA ILE A 207 3.32 -7.17 -19.58
C ILE A 207 3.57 -8.36 -18.66
N ASN A 208 4.81 -8.81 -18.59
CA ASN A 208 5.21 -9.84 -17.62
C ASN A 208 5.38 -9.23 -16.22
N ILE A 209 4.48 -9.57 -15.31
CA ILE A 209 4.53 -9.12 -13.91
C ILE A 209 5.82 -9.52 -13.19
N ASN A 210 6.33 -10.72 -13.45
CA ASN A 210 7.55 -11.21 -12.81
C ASN A 210 8.81 -10.45 -13.28
N THR A 211 8.70 -9.62 -14.31
CA THR A 211 9.77 -8.72 -14.78
C THR A 211 9.53 -7.29 -14.31
N LEU A 212 8.36 -6.71 -14.65
CA LEU A 212 8.11 -5.30 -14.38
C LEU A 212 8.01 -5.01 -12.88
N PHE A 213 7.33 -5.86 -12.10
CA PHE A 213 7.12 -5.59 -10.68
C PHE A 213 8.43 -5.55 -9.89
N PRO A 214 9.37 -6.52 -10.01
CA PRO A 214 10.69 -6.42 -9.40
C PRO A 214 11.49 -5.18 -9.83
N ILE A 215 11.43 -4.78 -11.11
CA ILE A 215 12.10 -3.56 -11.59
C ILE A 215 11.57 -2.32 -10.88
N LEU A 216 10.25 -2.20 -10.71
CA LEU A 216 9.63 -1.07 -10.01
C LEU A 216 10.02 -1.05 -8.54
N ILE A 217 10.04 -2.21 -7.88
CA ILE A 217 10.48 -2.34 -6.49
C ILE A 217 11.95 -1.92 -6.35
N ILE A 218 12.86 -2.47 -7.18
CA ILE A 218 14.29 -2.09 -7.19
C ILE A 218 14.45 -0.59 -7.44
N SER A 219 13.65 0.00 -8.33
CA SER A 219 13.67 1.44 -8.59
C SER A 219 13.28 2.27 -7.36
N VAL A 220 12.26 1.83 -6.60
CA VAL A 220 11.91 2.46 -5.30
C VAL A 220 13.07 2.39 -4.33
N PHE A 221 13.72 1.22 -4.20
CA PHE A 221 14.89 1.04 -3.35
C PHE A 221 16.06 1.95 -3.76
N ALA A 222 16.39 1.99 -5.05
CA ALA A 222 17.47 2.81 -5.59
C ALA A 222 17.23 4.30 -5.35
N LEU A 223 16.02 4.80 -5.63
CA LEU A 223 15.64 6.19 -5.36
C LEU A 223 15.65 6.52 -3.88
N HIS A 224 15.27 5.57 -3.02
CA HIS A 224 15.35 5.75 -1.58
C HIS A 224 16.80 5.87 -1.09
N ILE A 225 17.69 4.98 -1.52
CA ILE A 225 19.13 5.05 -1.20
C ILE A 225 19.70 6.38 -1.68
N TYR A 226 19.38 6.76 -2.92
CA TYR A 226 19.79 8.05 -3.49
C TYR A 226 19.30 9.22 -2.62
N TYR A 227 18.04 9.20 -2.20
CA TYR A 227 17.46 10.24 -1.36
C TYR A 227 18.16 10.37 0.00
N GLU A 228 18.40 9.25 0.69
CA GLU A 228 19.05 9.27 2.01
C GLU A 228 20.50 9.78 1.92
N ILE A 229 21.27 9.29 0.95
CA ILE A 229 22.69 9.65 0.78
C ILE A 229 22.85 11.09 0.29
N PHE A 230 22.16 11.46 -0.80
CA PHE A 230 22.46 12.70 -1.51
C PHE A 230 21.57 13.87 -1.12
N ILE A 231 20.30 13.62 -0.75
CA ILE A 231 19.36 14.69 -0.41
C ILE A 231 19.35 14.94 1.10
N LYS A 232 19.09 13.90 1.89
CA LYS A 232 19.01 14.02 3.35
C LYS A 232 20.39 14.03 4.02
N LYS A 233 21.43 13.57 3.32
CA LYS A 233 22.80 13.43 3.85
C LYS A 233 22.82 12.66 5.17
N SER A 234 22.01 11.60 5.24
CA SER A 234 21.87 10.73 6.41
C SER A 234 22.15 9.30 5.99
N VAL A 235 22.95 8.61 6.80
CA VAL A 235 23.32 7.20 6.55
C VAL A 235 22.47 6.24 7.38
N ALA A 236 21.61 6.76 8.26
CA ALA A 236 20.81 5.96 9.17
C ALA A 236 19.42 5.70 8.60
N PHE A 237 19.15 4.44 8.23
CA PHE A 237 17.79 4.00 7.89
C PHE A 237 16.88 4.10 9.12
N SER A 238 15.68 4.64 8.91
CA SER A 238 14.63 4.62 9.93
C SER A 238 14.24 3.18 10.27
N LYS A 239 13.91 2.92 11.54
CA LYS A 239 13.39 1.60 11.98
C LYS A 239 12.14 1.18 11.20
N TYR A 240 11.31 2.15 10.79
CA TYR A 240 10.15 1.88 9.95
C TYR A 240 10.55 1.36 8.57
N MET A 241 11.59 1.93 7.98
CA MET A 241 12.06 1.49 6.68
C MET A 241 12.66 0.09 6.75
N LEU A 242 13.55 -0.15 7.72
CA LEU A 242 14.14 -1.47 7.93
C LEU A 242 13.05 -2.53 8.18
N GLY A 243 12.06 -2.21 9.01
CA GLY A 243 10.91 -3.07 9.24
C GLY A 243 10.10 -3.33 7.96
N GLY A 244 9.83 -2.29 7.16
CA GLY A 244 9.11 -2.43 5.90
C GLY A 244 9.81 -3.35 4.90
N PHE A 245 11.14 -3.20 4.77
CA PHE A 245 11.96 -4.07 3.92
C PHE A 245 12.06 -5.50 4.46
N ALA A 246 12.23 -5.67 5.78
CA ALA A 246 12.24 -6.98 6.40
C ALA A 246 10.91 -7.72 6.17
N CYS A 247 9.77 -7.04 6.35
CA CYS A 247 8.45 -7.61 6.05
C CYS A 247 8.30 -8.03 4.59
N LEU A 248 8.73 -7.17 3.64
CA LEU A 248 8.64 -7.48 2.21
C LEU A 248 9.55 -8.66 1.83
N ALA A 249 10.80 -8.67 2.30
CA ALA A 249 11.77 -9.73 2.00
C ALA A 249 11.34 -11.07 2.60
N MET A 250 10.92 -11.07 3.88
CA MET A 250 10.41 -12.26 4.55
C MET A 250 9.13 -12.77 3.86
N GLY A 251 8.24 -11.85 3.49
CA GLY A 251 7.08 -12.19 2.70
C GLY A 251 7.47 -12.90 1.41
N TYR A 252 8.43 -12.36 0.65
CA TYR A 252 8.82 -12.90 -0.65
C TYR A 252 9.41 -14.30 -0.50
N ILE A 253 10.22 -14.53 0.54
CA ILE A 253 10.75 -15.86 0.88
C ILE A 253 9.60 -16.84 1.15
N ILE A 254 8.64 -16.46 1.99
CA ILE A 254 7.49 -17.31 2.32
C ILE A 254 6.65 -17.60 1.08
N TRP A 255 6.41 -16.59 0.24
CA TRP A 255 5.70 -16.73 -1.02
C TRP A 255 6.39 -17.72 -1.97
N MET A 256 7.73 -17.67 -2.05
CA MET A 256 8.51 -18.64 -2.84
C MET A 256 8.40 -20.06 -2.29
N LEU A 257 8.47 -20.23 -0.96
CA LEU A 257 8.33 -21.55 -0.31
C LEU A 257 6.94 -22.15 -0.50
N ASP A 258 5.90 -21.31 -0.46
CA ASP A 258 4.50 -21.72 -0.71
C ASP A 258 4.32 -22.19 -2.16
N ARG A 259 4.75 -21.38 -3.13
CA ARG A 259 4.66 -21.70 -4.56
C ARG A 259 5.49 -22.92 -4.96
N SER A 260 6.65 -23.11 -4.34
CA SER A 260 7.51 -24.27 -4.62
C SER A 260 7.05 -25.54 -3.90
N HIS A 261 5.96 -25.46 -3.13
CA HIS A 261 5.41 -26.55 -2.32
C HIS A 261 6.39 -27.15 -1.30
N VAL A 262 7.47 -26.43 -0.94
CA VAL A 262 8.47 -26.88 0.04
C VAL A 262 7.89 -26.90 1.45
N VAL A 263 7.07 -25.90 1.79
CA VAL A 263 6.30 -25.84 3.04
C VAL A 263 4.84 -25.72 2.66
N CYS A 264 4.19 -26.86 2.44
CA CYS A 264 2.83 -26.90 1.92
C CYS A 264 1.94 -27.94 2.60
N SER A 265 0.79 -27.48 3.11
CA SER A 265 -0.34 -28.31 3.54
C SER A 265 -1.62 -27.75 2.91
N PRO A 266 -2.10 -28.32 1.79
CA PRO A 266 -3.16 -27.70 0.99
C PRO A 266 -4.48 -27.45 1.72
N GLU A 267 -4.82 -28.28 2.70
CA GLU A 267 -6.05 -28.17 3.49
C GLU A 267 -5.91 -27.32 4.76
N SER A 268 -4.68 -26.90 5.10
CA SER A 268 -4.41 -26.07 6.28
C SER A 268 -5.07 -24.70 6.17
N TRP A 269 -5.54 -24.16 7.30
CA TRP A 269 -5.93 -22.75 7.38
C TRP A 269 -4.72 -21.80 7.35
N PHE A 270 -3.54 -22.30 7.73
CA PHE A 270 -2.30 -21.54 7.69
C PHE A 270 -1.59 -21.79 6.35
N GLN A 271 -1.65 -20.79 5.47
CA GLN A 271 -1.06 -20.81 4.13
C GLN A 271 0.08 -19.79 4.05
N GLY A 272 1.20 -20.15 3.42
CA GLY A 272 2.34 -19.25 3.27
C GLY A 272 1.97 -18.01 2.46
N HIS A 273 1.18 -18.20 1.40
CA HIS A 273 0.67 -17.09 0.59
C HIS A 273 -0.26 -16.14 1.37
N ALA A 274 -1.04 -16.66 2.33
CA ALA A 274 -1.82 -15.81 3.23
C ALA A 274 -0.94 -14.95 4.17
N VAL A 275 0.18 -15.51 4.65
CA VAL A 275 1.16 -14.76 5.45
C VAL A 275 1.84 -13.67 4.60
N TRP A 276 2.10 -13.92 3.32
CA TRP A 276 2.60 -12.92 2.38
C TRP A 276 1.70 -11.68 2.31
N HIS A 277 0.37 -11.84 2.23
CA HIS A 277 -0.56 -10.70 2.23
C HIS A 277 -0.43 -9.85 3.50
N ILE A 278 -0.38 -10.49 4.66
CA ILE A 278 -0.27 -9.80 5.95
C ILE A 278 1.07 -9.04 6.05
N LEU A 279 2.17 -9.67 5.65
CA LEU A 279 3.50 -9.06 5.70
C LEU A 279 3.65 -7.90 4.73
N THR A 280 3.07 -8.00 3.53
CA THR A 280 3.14 -6.91 2.55
C THR A 280 2.18 -5.76 2.90
N ALA A 281 1.03 -6.03 3.54
CA ALA A 281 0.19 -4.99 4.14
C ALA A 281 0.93 -4.25 5.28
N ALA A 282 1.63 -5.00 6.14
CA ALA A 282 2.48 -4.42 7.18
C ALA A 282 3.64 -3.61 6.59
N SER A 283 4.27 -4.10 5.52
CA SER A 283 5.32 -3.39 4.79
C SER A 283 4.80 -2.05 4.24
N ALA A 284 3.62 -2.04 3.61
CA ALA A 284 3.00 -0.82 3.11
C ALA A 284 2.75 0.21 4.22
N LEU A 285 2.24 -0.24 5.39
CA LEU A 285 2.07 0.63 6.55
C LEU A 285 3.41 1.19 7.03
N LEU A 286 4.44 0.34 7.17
CA LEU A 286 5.74 0.75 7.67
C LEU A 286 6.44 1.74 6.71
N VAL A 287 6.34 1.53 5.41
CA VAL A 287 6.83 2.47 4.39
C VAL A 287 6.10 3.81 4.50
N TYR A 288 4.77 3.80 4.67
CA TYR A 288 3.99 5.02 4.89
C TYR A 288 4.44 5.77 6.15
N MET A 289 4.65 5.04 7.26
CA MET A 289 5.11 5.60 8.52
C MET A 289 6.52 6.20 8.41
N TYR A 290 7.42 5.53 7.67
CA TYR A 290 8.72 6.10 7.32
C TYR A 290 8.56 7.45 6.61
N TYR A 291 7.73 7.53 5.57
CA TYR A 291 7.48 8.78 4.85
C TYR A 291 6.87 9.88 5.73
N ARG A 292 6.05 9.53 6.73
CA ARG A 292 5.54 10.50 7.71
C ARG A 292 6.58 10.99 8.71
N THR A 293 7.60 10.19 9.00
CA THR A 293 8.72 10.61 9.87
C THR A 293 9.82 11.38 9.14
N ASP A 294 9.71 11.54 7.84
CA ASP A 294 10.73 12.20 7.03
C ASP A 294 10.75 13.72 7.28
N THR A 295 11.93 14.28 7.48
CA THR A 295 12.15 15.69 7.87
C THR A 295 13.19 16.37 6.99
N ALA A 296 13.25 16.01 5.70
CA ALA A 296 14.20 16.63 4.79
C ALA A 296 13.88 18.13 4.59
N PRO A 297 14.91 18.98 4.37
CA PRO A 297 14.70 20.41 4.15
C PRO A 297 13.79 20.67 2.95
N VAL A 298 12.75 21.48 3.15
CA VAL A 298 11.89 21.90 2.05
C VAL A 298 12.57 23.04 1.28
N PRO A 299 12.72 22.96 -0.05
CA PRO A 299 13.33 24.03 -0.83
C PRO A 299 12.60 25.36 -0.63
N GLU A 300 13.35 26.45 -0.44
CA GLU A 300 12.83 27.81 -0.23
C GLU A 300 11.83 28.24 -1.32
N LYS A 301 12.05 27.77 -2.56
CA LYS A 301 11.17 27.95 -3.72
C LYS A 301 9.72 27.50 -3.50
N LEU A 302 9.46 26.63 -2.52
CA LEU A 302 8.12 26.19 -2.12
C LEU A 302 7.50 27.03 -0.99
N ASN A 303 8.29 27.84 -0.28
CA ASN A 303 7.84 28.65 0.86
C ASN A 303 7.32 30.04 0.43
N ASN A 304 7.76 30.57 -0.72
CA ASN A 304 7.40 31.90 -1.22
C ASN A 304 5.97 32.03 -1.79
N LYS A 305 5.01 31.21 -1.30
CA LYS A 305 3.59 31.22 -1.71
C LYS A 305 2.63 31.13 -0.52
N VAL A 306 3.03 31.65 0.64
CA VAL A 306 2.08 32.01 1.71
C VAL A 306 1.54 33.40 1.38
#